data_AF-A0A4Q4DN66-F1
#
_entry.id   AF-A0A4Q4DN66-F1
#
_cell.length_a   1.000
_cell.length_b   1.000
_cell.length_c   1.000
_cell.angle_alpha   90.00
_cell.angle_beta   90.00
_cell.angle_gamma   90.00
#
_symmetry.space_group_name_H-M   'P 1'
#
loop_
_entity.id
_entity.type
_entity.pdbx_description
1 polymer ?
#
loop_
_entity_poly.entity_id
_entity_poly.type
_entity_poly.pdbx_seq_one_letter_code
_entity_poly.pdbx_strand_id
1 'polypeptide(L)'
;MATTPPPAPSVPPSLSIALAPGVRLTWLPFGGAVLIDERTLALAECAEHDAGLLQRLLAKGRFDAGDTDTPRLARRLLESQWLVVTDDTAA
;
A
#
# COMPACT_ATOMS: atom_id res chain seq x y z
N MET A 1 -1.17 33.60 -37.27
CA MET A 1 -0.40 32.37 -36.99
C MET A 1 -0.67 32.02 -35.53
N ALA A 2 -1.49 31.00 -35.27
CA ALA A 2 -1.83 30.58 -33.91
C ALA A 2 -0.85 29.47 -33.49
N THR A 3 -0.06 29.72 -32.45
CA THR A 3 0.87 28.73 -31.89
C THR A 3 0.11 27.89 -30.88
N THR A 4 -0.21 26.65 -31.23
CA THR A 4 -0.79 25.65 -30.32
C THR A 4 0.26 25.26 -29.27
N PRO A 5 -0.04 25.33 -27.96
CA PRO A 5 0.89 24.85 -26.93
C PRO A 5 1.03 23.32 -27.00
N PRO A 6 2.20 22.75 -26.67
CA PRO A 6 2.41 21.31 -26.70
C PRO A 6 1.53 20.60 -25.66
N PRO A 7 1.06 19.37 -25.93
CA PRO A 7 0.36 18.57 -24.93
C PRO A 7 1.30 18.29 -23.76
N ALA A 8 0.81 18.52 -22.54
CA ALA A 8 1.52 18.22 -21.30
C ALA A 8 1.93 16.73 -21.26
N PRO A 9 3.08 16.38 -20.66
CA PRO A 9 3.47 14.99 -20.50
C PRO A 9 2.42 14.26 -19.67
N SER A 10 1.79 13.23 -20.25
CA SER A 10 0.95 12.29 -19.53
C SER A 10 1.80 11.63 -18.45
N VAL A 11 1.61 12.05 -17.20
CA VAL A 11 2.21 11.38 -16.04
C VAL A 11 1.76 9.92 -16.10
N PRO A 12 2.68 8.94 -16.16
CA PRO A 12 2.28 7.55 -16.13
C PRO A 12 1.53 7.28 -14.82
N PRO A 13 0.45 6.47 -14.85
CA PRO A 13 -0.25 6.11 -13.63
C PRO A 13 0.75 5.55 -12.61
N SER A 14 0.87 6.23 -11.48
CA SER A 14 1.77 5.79 -10.42
C SER A 14 1.03 4.75 -9.60
N LEU A 15 1.20 3.47 -9.95
CA LEU A 15 0.62 2.39 -9.16
C LEU A 15 1.11 2.49 -7.71
N SER A 16 0.17 2.64 -6.79
CA SER A 16 0.38 2.77 -5.35
C SER A 16 -0.23 1.57 -4.61
N ILE A 17 0.22 1.32 -3.39
CA ILE A 17 -0.31 0.25 -2.54
C ILE A 17 -1.14 0.85 -1.42
N ALA A 18 -2.35 0.34 -1.23
CA ALA A 18 -3.28 0.78 -0.20
C ALA A 18 -3.91 -0.41 0.54
N LEU A 19 -4.55 -0.12 1.69
CA LEU A 19 -5.38 -1.10 2.40
C LEU A 19 -6.57 -1.50 1.53
N ALA A 20 -6.94 -2.78 1.57
CA ALA A 20 -8.13 -3.24 0.87
C ALA A 20 -9.41 -2.59 1.43
N PRO A 21 -10.45 -2.37 0.61
CA PRO A 21 -11.70 -1.77 1.08
C PRO A 21 -12.34 -2.56 2.22
N GLY A 22 -12.60 -1.90 3.35
CA GLY A 22 -13.16 -2.54 4.55
C GLY A 22 -12.12 -3.18 5.48
N VAL A 23 -10.83 -3.10 5.12
CA VAL A 23 -9.74 -3.45 6.03
C VAL A 23 -9.34 -2.24 6.86
N ARG A 24 -9.35 -2.39 8.19
CA ARG A 24 -8.75 -1.44 9.13
C ARG A 24 -7.39 -1.92 9.60
N LEU A 25 -6.48 -0.97 9.77
CA LEU A 25 -5.17 -1.20 10.38
C LEU A 25 -5.11 -0.51 11.74
N THR A 26 -4.76 -1.29 12.77
CA THR A 26 -4.59 -0.80 14.14
C THR A 26 -3.16 -1.07 14.59
N TRP A 27 -2.44 -0.02 14.97
CA TRP A 27 -1.09 -0.13 15.54
C TRP A 27 -1.17 -0.52 17.02
N LEU A 28 -0.35 -1.47 17.44
CA LEU A 28 -0.34 -1.95 18.81
C LEU A 28 0.66 -1.15 19.67
N PRO A 29 0.37 -0.95 20.97
CA PRO A 29 1.18 -0.09 21.84
C PRO A 29 2.59 -0.63 22.13
N PHE A 30 2.82 -1.94 21.99
CA PHE A 30 4.11 -2.59 22.25
C PHE A 30 4.87 -2.96 20.97
N GLY A 31 4.50 -2.33 19.85
CA GLY A 31 4.96 -2.74 18.53
C GLY A 31 4.02 -3.76 17.90
N GLY A 32 4.09 -3.86 16.58
CA GLY A 32 3.17 -4.69 15.79
C GLY A 32 1.94 -3.93 15.31
N ALA A 33 1.13 -4.64 14.54
CA ALA A 33 -0.13 -4.11 14.01
C ALA A 33 -1.13 -5.24 13.79
N VAL A 34 -2.41 -4.90 13.78
CA VAL A 34 -3.49 -5.83 13.44
C VAL A 34 -4.25 -5.27 12.25
N LEU A 35 -4.41 -6.10 11.23
CA LEU A 35 -5.32 -5.89 10.11
C LEU A 35 -6.63 -6.60 10.42
N ILE A 36 -7.74 -5.88 10.27
CA ILE A 36 -9.09 -6.37 10.56
C ILE A 36 -9.94 -6.14 9.32
N ASP A 37 -10.53 -7.19 8.77
CA ASP A 37 -11.56 -7.05 7.73
C ASP A 37 -12.90 -6.92 8.46
N GLU A 38 -13.52 -5.76 8.37
CA GLU A 38 -14.78 -5.48 9.08
C GLU A 38 -15.97 -6.27 8.56
N ARG A 39 -15.89 -6.78 7.31
CA ARG A 39 -16.98 -7.53 6.69
C ARG A 39 -16.95 -8.99 7.09
N THR A 40 -15.76 -9.56 7.18
CA THR A 40 -15.57 -10.99 7.48
C THR A 40 -15.15 -11.24 8.93
N LEU A 41 -14.76 -10.19 9.66
CA LEU A 41 -14.11 -10.24 10.96
C LEU A 41 -12.81 -11.07 10.96
N ALA A 42 -12.22 -11.27 9.78
CA ALA A 42 -10.91 -11.88 9.68
C ALA A 42 -9.86 -10.96 10.35
N LEU A 43 -8.84 -11.59 10.91
CA LEU A 43 -7.75 -10.93 11.61
C LEU A 43 -6.43 -11.42 11.06
N ALA A 44 -5.53 -10.49 10.79
CA ALA A 44 -4.13 -10.78 10.52
C ALA A 44 -3.25 -9.96 11.44
N GLU A 45 -2.43 -10.65 12.23
CA GLU A 45 -1.48 -10.04 13.14
C GLU A 45 -0.12 -9.88 12.44
N CYS A 46 0.40 -8.67 12.50
CA CYS A 46 1.75 -8.33 12.06
C CYS A 46 2.61 -8.12 13.31
N ALA A 47 3.65 -8.94 13.44
CA ALA A 47 4.69 -8.70 14.45
C ALA A 47 5.38 -7.35 14.20
N GLU A 48 6.14 -6.86 15.18
CA GLU A 48 6.78 -5.54 15.15
C GLU A 48 7.59 -5.28 13.86
N HIS A 49 8.34 -6.27 13.40
CA HIS A 49 9.10 -6.18 12.15
C HIS A 49 8.20 -5.98 10.91
N ASP A 50 7.20 -6.85 10.74
CA ASP A 50 6.23 -6.78 9.64
C ASP A 50 5.41 -5.48 9.70
N ALA A 51 5.06 -5.02 10.90
CA ALA A 51 4.36 -3.77 11.12
C ALA A 51 5.21 -2.56 10.67
N GLY A 52 6.51 -2.54 10.97
CA GLY A 52 7.41 -1.50 10.49
C GLY A 52 7.62 -1.51 8.97
N LEU A 53 7.62 -2.69 8.35
CA LEU A 53 7.62 -2.82 6.88
C LEU A 53 6.31 -2.30 6.28
N LEU A 54 5.17 -2.69 6.84
CA LEU A 54 3.84 -2.26 6.41
C LEU A 54 3.68 -0.73 6.54
N GLN A 55 4.18 -0.13 7.62
CA GLN A 55 4.16 1.32 7.81
C GLN A 55 4.94 2.03 6.70
N ARG A 56 6.16 1.55 6.40
CA ARG A 56 7.00 2.10 5.32
C ARG A 56 6.35 1.93 3.95
N LEU A 57 5.75 0.77 3.70
CA LEU A 57 5.05 0.46 2.46
C LEU A 57 3.87 1.42 2.22
N LEU A 58 3.01 1.60 3.22
CA LEU A 58 1.84 2.49 3.14
C LEU A 58 2.23 3.97 3.10
N ALA A 59 3.31 4.37 3.79
CA ALA A 59 3.78 5.75 3.78
C ALA A 59 4.44 6.15 2.45
N LYS A 60 5.18 5.24 1.81
CA LYS A 60 5.87 5.51 0.54
C LYS A 60 5.00 5.20 -0.68
N GLY A 61 4.00 4.34 -0.55
CA GLY A 61 3.17 3.82 -1.65
C GLY A 61 3.93 2.95 -2.66
N ARG A 62 5.24 2.75 -2.49
CA ARG A 62 6.13 2.09 -3.45
C ARG A 62 7.20 1.24 -2.76
N PHE A 63 7.70 0.26 -3.51
CA PHE A 63 8.82 -0.58 -3.09
C PHE A 63 10.14 0.19 -3.13
N ASP A 64 10.96 -0.02 -2.11
CA ASP A 64 12.34 0.46 -2.10
C ASP A 64 13.23 -0.59 -2.77
N ALA A 65 14.07 -0.18 -3.73
CA ALA A 65 14.84 -1.11 -4.57
C ALA A 65 15.92 -1.88 -3.79
N GLY A 66 16.24 -1.45 -2.56
CA GLY A 66 17.17 -2.13 -1.66
C GLY A 66 16.52 -3.02 -0.59
N ASP A 67 15.18 -3.04 -0.50
CA ASP A 67 14.46 -3.77 0.55
C ASP A 67 13.85 -5.06 -0.02
N THR A 68 14.33 -6.22 0.46
CA THR A 68 13.86 -7.54 0.01
C THR A 68 12.71 -8.08 0.86
N ASP A 69 12.53 -7.58 2.09
CA ASP A 69 11.50 -8.04 3.01
C ASP A 69 10.16 -7.35 2.74
N THR A 70 10.19 -6.05 2.44
CA THR A 70 8.99 -5.28 2.06
C THR A 70 8.20 -5.90 0.88
N PRO A 71 8.80 -6.26 -0.27
CA PRO A 71 8.06 -6.87 -1.38
C PRO A 71 7.53 -8.26 -1.04
N ARG A 72 8.23 -9.04 -0.21
CA ARG A 72 7.74 -10.35 0.26
C ARG A 72 6.49 -10.20 1.13
N LEU A 73 6.52 -9.26 2.08
CA LEU A 73 5.36 -8.95 2.93
C LEU A 73 4.19 -8.43 2.10
N ALA A 74 4.44 -7.48 1.21
CA ALA A 74 3.40 -6.91 0.35
C ALA A 74 2.74 -7.98 -0.51
N ARG A 75 3.53 -8.88 -1.12
CA ARG A 75 3.00 -9.99 -1.91
C ARG A 75 2.08 -10.88 -1.08
N ARG A 76 2.51 -11.27 0.14
CA ARG A 76 1.70 -12.08 1.06
C ARG A 76 0.36 -11.41 1.40
N LEU A 77 0.38 -10.09 1.64
CA LEU A 77 -0.82 -9.34 1.98
C LEU A 77 -1.74 -9.07 0.77
N LEU A 78 -1.17 -8.91 -0.42
CA LEU A 78 -1.93 -8.82 -1.68
C LEU A 78 -2.59 -10.17 -2.03
N GLU A 79 -1.87 -11.28 -1.92
CA GLU A 79 -2.39 -12.64 -2.14
C GLU A 79 -3.55 -12.95 -1.20
N SER A 80 -3.46 -12.49 0.06
CA SER A 80 -4.51 -12.62 1.07
C SER A 80 -5.55 -11.50 1.06
N GLN A 81 -5.52 -10.61 0.06
CA GLN A 81 -6.49 -9.51 -0.13
C GLN A 81 -6.59 -8.50 1.03
N TRP A 82 -5.54 -8.39 1.86
CA TRP A 82 -5.43 -7.34 2.88
C TRP A 82 -5.00 -5.98 2.31
N LEU A 83 -4.26 -6.03 1.20
CA LEU A 83 -3.83 -4.87 0.44
C LEU A 83 -4.39 -4.92 -0.98
N VAL A 84 -4.42 -3.77 -1.63
CA VAL A 84 -4.74 -3.62 -3.06
C VAL A 84 -3.73 -2.70 -3.74
N VAL A 85 -3.53 -2.91 -5.03
CA VAL A 85 -2.81 -1.96 -5.88
C VAL A 85 -3.84 -0.97 -6.43
N THR A 86 -3.62 0.31 -6.17
CA THR A 86 -4.45 1.40 -6.65
C THR A 86 -3.70 2.18 -7.72
N ASP A 87 -4.43 2.63 -8.73
CA ASP A 87 -3.88 3.55 -9.70
C ASP A 87 -3.96 4.97 -9.13
N ASP A 88 -2.82 5.64 -8.96
CA ASP A 88 -2.78 7.08 -8.64
C ASP A 88 -3.05 7.88 -9.94
N THR A 89 -4.26 7.72 -10.49
CA THR A 89 -4.84 8.61 -11.51
C THR A 89 -6.01 9.36 -10.88
N ALA A 90 -5.71 10.20 -9.89
CA ALA A 90 -6.68 11.13 -9.35
C ALA A 90 -5.99 12.36 -8.73
N ALA A 91 -5.48 13.24 -9.58
CA ALA A 91 -5.42 14.68 -9.33
C ALA A 91 -5.44 15.46 -10.64
#